data_AF-A0A6V8PK56-F1
#
_entry.id   AF-A0A6V8PK56-F1
#
_cell.length_a   1.000
_cell.length_b   1.000
_cell.length_c   1.000
_cell.angle_alpha   90.00
_cell.angle_beta   90.00
_cell.angle_gamma   90.00
#
_symmetry.space_group_name_H-M   'P 1'
#
loop_
_entity.id
_entity.type
_entity.pdbx_description
1 polymer ?
#
loop_
_entity_poly.entity_id
_entity_poly.type
_entity_poly.pdbx_seq_one_letter_code
_entity_poly.pdbx_strand_id
1 'polypeptide(L)'
;MNTEHIQERFELFKPFLNERQRRILAAIEAQILGYGGIALVARATGLSRNTVVAGGIELKARKGADVTPEGGRIRRPGGGRKRTVQKDLTLGGDLEYLIEPVTRGDPESALRWTCKSVRRLAEELKQMGHETSHRMVAELLDQMGYSLQANRKTMEGRSHPDRDAQFQYIHQKVKKFQKQGQPVISVDTKKKELVGHFKNQGREWRPKDNPEEVLIYDFQALGSGKVTPYGVYDLSQNKGWVSVGVDHDTAAFAVESIRRWWNTMGCQVYPQAKRLLITADSGGSNGARVKLWKTELQRFTNETGLSVSVCHFPPGISKWNKIEHRLFSFISQNWRGKPLISHEVIVKLIAATTTKTGLKVECGVDSNGYPQGIKVTDKELRAVNLTKDAFHGEWNYTIKPNHA
;
A
#
# COMPACT_ATOMS: atom_id res chain seq x y z
N MET A 1 51.98 -47.39 6.87
CA MET A 1 51.63 -45.95 6.95
C MET A 1 51.16 -45.67 8.37
N ASN A 2 51.81 -44.73 9.06
CA ASN A 2 51.52 -44.40 10.46
C ASN A 2 50.15 -43.72 10.55
N THR A 3 49.23 -44.23 11.38
CA THR A 3 47.88 -43.68 11.55
C THR A 3 47.88 -42.22 12.03
N GLU A 4 48.96 -41.81 12.70
CA GLU A 4 49.19 -40.44 13.20
C GLU A 4 49.21 -39.40 12.08
N HIS A 5 49.88 -39.68 10.95
CA HIS A 5 49.92 -38.76 9.81
C HIS A 5 48.57 -38.62 9.08
N ILE A 6 47.65 -39.58 9.23
CA ILE A 6 46.30 -39.49 8.66
C ILE A 6 45.45 -38.56 9.53
N GLN A 7 45.55 -38.72 10.86
CA GLN A 7 44.85 -37.89 11.81
C GLN A 7 45.30 -36.43 11.71
N GLU A 8 46.61 -36.19 11.64
CA GLU A 8 47.18 -34.84 11.53
C GLU A 8 46.73 -34.13 10.24
N ARG A 9 46.83 -34.80 9.08
CA ARG A 9 46.35 -34.25 7.81
C ARG A 9 44.84 -33.97 7.84
N PHE A 10 44.05 -34.87 8.43
CA PHE A 10 42.61 -34.68 8.51
C PHE A 10 42.22 -33.49 9.39
N GLU A 11 42.83 -33.33 10.57
CA GLU A 11 42.57 -32.20 11.46
C GLU A 11 43.02 -30.86 10.86
N LEU A 12 44.12 -30.82 10.10
CA LEU A 12 44.56 -29.61 9.39
C LEU A 12 43.57 -29.16 8.31
N PHE A 13 42.99 -30.10 7.57
CA PHE A 13 42.01 -29.77 6.51
C PHE A 13 40.59 -29.56 7.04
N LYS A 14 40.22 -30.18 8.17
CA LYS A 14 38.86 -30.18 8.72
C LYS A 14 38.21 -28.79 8.79
N PRO A 15 38.87 -27.69 9.22
CA PRO A 15 38.25 -26.37 9.28
C PRO A 15 37.81 -25.82 7.91
N PHE A 16 38.49 -26.23 6.84
CA PHE A 16 38.29 -25.70 5.49
C PHE A 16 37.34 -26.56 4.65
N LEU A 17 36.92 -27.72 5.15
CA LEU A 17 36.10 -28.68 4.42
C LEU A 17 34.67 -28.81 4.99
N ASN A 18 33.69 -28.88 4.09
CA ASN A 18 32.31 -29.22 4.42
C ASN A 18 32.12 -30.74 4.67
N GLU A 19 30.95 -31.14 5.18
CA GLU A 19 30.66 -32.52 5.57
C GLU A 19 30.89 -33.55 4.44
N ARG A 20 30.54 -33.19 3.20
CA ARG A 20 30.76 -34.03 2.01
C ARG A 20 32.24 -34.13 1.64
N GLN A 21 32.94 -33.00 1.64
CA GLN A 21 34.37 -32.96 1.32
C GLN A 21 35.20 -33.77 2.32
N ARG A 22 34.90 -33.68 3.63
CA ARG A 22 35.55 -34.49 4.66
C ARG A 22 35.35 -35.99 4.42
N ARG A 23 34.14 -36.38 4.03
CA ARG A 23 33.80 -37.78 3.71
C ARG A 23 34.57 -38.31 2.49
N ILE A 24 34.69 -37.50 1.45
CA ILE A 24 35.44 -37.85 0.23
C ILE A 24 36.94 -37.96 0.54
N LEU A 25 37.50 -37.01 1.31
CA LEU A 25 38.91 -37.05 1.70
C LEU A 25 39.25 -38.32 2.49
N ALA A 26 38.41 -38.68 3.47
CA ALA A 26 38.57 -39.91 4.23
C ALA A 26 38.48 -41.17 3.35
N ALA A 27 37.63 -41.17 2.33
CA ALA A 27 37.54 -42.27 1.39
C ALA A 27 38.77 -42.40 0.47
N ILE A 28 39.37 -41.28 0.06
CA ILE A 28 40.60 -41.26 -0.74
C ILE A 28 41.75 -41.86 0.07
N GLU A 29 41.93 -41.44 1.33
CA GLU A 29 42.94 -41.99 2.24
C GLU A 29 42.73 -43.50 2.45
N ALA A 30 41.47 -43.93 2.61
CA ALA A 30 41.15 -45.34 2.77
C ALA A 30 41.46 -46.17 1.52
N GLN A 31 41.30 -45.58 0.32
CA GLN A 31 41.61 -46.24 -0.96
C GLN A 31 43.13 -46.36 -1.19
N ILE A 32 43.90 -45.32 -0.83
CA ILE A 32 45.37 -45.32 -0.95
C ILE A 32 45.99 -46.41 -0.05
N LEU A 33 45.43 -46.63 1.14
CA LEU A 33 45.90 -47.65 2.08
C LEU A 33 45.57 -49.10 1.67
N GLY A 34 44.60 -49.30 0.78
CA GLY A 34 44.19 -50.63 0.33
C GLY A 34 43.48 -51.44 1.44
N TYR A 35 43.93 -52.68 1.66
CA TYR A 35 43.26 -53.61 2.56
C TYR A 35 43.25 -53.08 4.01
N GLY A 36 42.06 -53.02 4.63
CA GLY A 36 41.89 -52.50 6.00
C GLY A 36 41.87 -50.96 6.11
N GLY A 37 42.09 -50.22 5.02
CA GLY A 37 42.17 -48.75 5.02
C GLY A 37 40.93 -48.07 5.60
N ILE A 38 39.72 -48.59 5.35
CA ILE A 38 38.46 -48.05 5.89
C ILE A 38 38.45 -48.07 7.42
N ALA A 39 38.90 -49.16 8.03
CA ALA A 39 38.90 -49.31 9.49
C ALA A 39 39.96 -48.42 10.14
N LEU A 40 41.13 -48.29 9.51
CA LEU A 40 42.22 -47.43 9.97
C LEU A 40 41.86 -45.95 9.88
N VAL A 41 41.30 -45.50 8.76
CA VAL A 41 40.89 -44.10 8.58
C VAL A 41 39.71 -43.74 9.48
N ALA A 42 38.74 -44.63 9.66
CA ALA A 42 37.65 -44.41 10.61
C ALA A 42 38.17 -44.20 12.04
N ARG A 43 39.17 -44.98 12.46
CA ARG A 43 39.81 -44.83 13.77
C ARG A 43 40.60 -43.53 13.88
N ALA A 44 41.37 -43.16 12.85
CA ALA A 44 42.22 -41.97 12.86
C ALA A 44 41.44 -40.65 12.75
N THR A 45 40.30 -40.64 12.04
CA THR A 45 39.52 -39.42 11.77
C THR A 45 38.29 -39.25 12.67
N GLY A 46 37.94 -40.28 13.45
CA GLY A 46 36.70 -40.32 14.25
C GLY A 46 35.41 -40.44 13.42
N LEU A 47 35.51 -40.61 12.10
CA LEU A 47 34.35 -40.82 11.24
C LEU A 47 33.84 -42.26 11.33
N SER A 48 32.53 -42.44 11.19
CA SER A 48 31.96 -43.79 11.11
C SER A 48 32.48 -44.53 9.88
N ARG A 49 32.66 -45.86 9.98
CA ARG A 49 33.04 -46.70 8.83
C ARG A 49 32.06 -46.52 7.66
N ASN A 50 30.77 -46.42 7.95
CA ASN A 50 29.72 -46.19 6.96
C ASN A 50 29.90 -44.84 6.23
N THR A 51 30.37 -43.80 6.94
CA THR A 51 30.68 -42.50 6.36
C THR A 51 31.84 -42.62 5.36
N VAL A 52 32.92 -43.32 5.72
CA VAL A 52 34.08 -43.55 4.83
C VAL A 52 33.67 -44.38 3.60
N VAL A 53 32.86 -45.43 3.77
CA VAL A 53 32.32 -46.24 2.67
C VAL A 53 31.44 -45.39 1.74
N ALA A 54 30.54 -44.58 2.28
CA ALA A 54 29.69 -43.69 1.50
C ALA A 54 30.51 -42.68 0.69
N GLY A 55 31.61 -42.16 1.25
CA GLY A 55 32.56 -41.33 0.51
C GLY A 55 33.22 -42.06 -0.65
N GLY A 56 33.54 -43.34 -0.49
CA GLY A 56 34.12 -44.16 -1.56
C GLY A 56 33.14 -44.44 -2.70
N ILE A 57 31.86 -44.64 -2.37
CA ILE A 57 30.78 -44.76 -3.37
C ILE A 57 30.62 -43.43 -4.13
N GLU A 58 30.61 -42.30 -3.42
CA GLU A 58 30.55 -40.96 -4.03
C GLU A 58 31.77 -40.64 -4.90
N LEU A 59 32.97 -41.07 -4.49
CA LEU A 59 34.22 -40.93 -5.24
C LEU A 59 34.19 -41.75 -6.54
N LYS A 60 33.68 -42.99 -6.50
CA LYS A 60 33.51 -43.85 -7.67
C LYS A 60 32.45 -43.32 -8.64
N ALA A 61 31.35 -42.77 -8.13
CA ALA A 61 30.30 -42.15 -8.95
C ALA A 61 30.81 -40.94 -9.77
N ARG A 62 31.89 -40.27 -9.31
CA ARG A 62 32.54 -39.14 -9.99
C ARG A 62 33.36 -39.51 -11.23
N LYS A 63 33.59 -40.80 -11.53
CA LYS A 63 34.25 -41.22 -12.78
C LYS A 63 33.35 -41.05 -14.03
N GLY A 64 32.10 -40.60 -13.91
CA GLY A 64 31.17 -40.51 -15.05
C GLY A 64 30.21 -39.32 -15.11
N ALA A 65 30.17 -38.40 -14.14
CA ALA A 65 29.31 -37.21 -14.25
C ALA A 65 29.72 -36.08 -13.30
N ASP A 66 29.66 -34.86 -13.81
CA ASP A 66 29.70 -33.63 -13.05
C ASP A 66 28.53 -33.60 -12.05
N VAL A 67 28.84 -33.66 -10.75
CA VAL A 67 27.83 -33.54 -9.68
C VAL A 67 28.31 -32.58 -8.60
N THR A 68 28.54 -31.33 -9.00
CA THR A 68 28.03 -30.22 -8.21
C THR A 68 26.52 -30.19 -8.40
N PRO A 69 25.69 -30.42 -7.37
CA PRO A 69 24.28 -30.08 -7.47
C PRO A 69 24.23 -28.56 -7.67
N GLU A 70 23.69 -28.11 -8.80
CA GLU A 70 23.31 -26.71 -9.00
C GLU A 70 22.49 -26.29 -7.77
N GLY A 71 23.06 -25.40 -6.94
CA GLY A 71 22.40 -24.92 -5.71
C GLY A 71 23.09 -25.24 -4.37
N GLY A 72 24.33 -25.74 -4.33
CA GLY A 72 25.16 -25.69 -3.11
C GLY A 72 24.68 -26.56 -1.93
N ARG A 73 23.76 -27.50 -2.15
CA ARG A 73 23.20 -28.35 -1.09
C ARG A 73 24.14 -29.50 -0.75
N ILE A 74 24.68 -29.50 0.48
CA ILE A 74 25.67 -30.50 0.95
C ILE A 74 25.02 -31.86 1.26
N ARG A 75 23.73 -31.90 1.62
CA ARG A 75 23.00 -33.13 1.98
C ARG A 75 21.97 -33.52 0.92
N ARG A 76 21.75 -34.82 0.74
CA ARG A 76 20.69 -35.36 -0.13
C ARG A 76 19.31 -34.81 0.28
N PRO A 77 18.34 -34.75 -0.66
CA PRO A 77 16.93 -34.52 -0.32
C PRO A 77 16.49 -35.45 0.82
N GLY A 78 15.83 -34.90 1.85
CA GLY A 78 15.44 -35.65 3.06
C GLY A 78 16.49 -35.67 4.20
N GLY A 79 17.73 -35.23 3.96
CA GLY A 79 18.76 -35.12 5.00
C GLY A 79 18.70 -33.77 5.75
N GLY A 80 18.25 -33.77 7.00
CA GLY A 80 18.16 -32.58 7.85
C GLY A 80 17.36 -32.84 9.13
N ARG A 81 17.30 -31.86 10.05
CA ARG A 81 16.41 -31.92 11.22
C ARG A 81 14.96 -31.99 10.71
N LYS A 82 14.23 -33.05 11.10
CA LYS A 82 12.80 -33.20 10.77
C LYS A 82 12.03 -31.97 11.29
N ARG A 83 11.08 -31.46 10.48
CA ARG A 83 10.25 -30.30 10.85
C ARG A 83 9.45 -30.64 12.12
N THR A 84 9.25 -29.68 13.03
CA THR A 84 8.50 -29.90 14.29
C THR A 84 7.09 -30.44 14.04
N VAL A 85 6.46 -30.03 12.93
CA VAL A 85 5.17 -30.54 12.42
C VAL A 85 5.18 -32.07 12.16
N GLN A 86 6.34 -32.67 11.94
CA GLN A 86 6.48 -34.14 11.78
C GLN A 86 6.75 -34.85 13.12
N LYS A 87 7.02 -34.10 14.19
CA LYS A 87 7.23 -34.62 15.55
C LYS A 87 5.99 -34.45 16.42
N ASP A 88 5.23 -33.39 16.16
CA ASP A 88 4.00 -33.03 16.83
C ASP A 88 2.85 -33.08 15.81
N LEU A 89 2.10 -34.18 15.86
CA LEU A 89 1.04 -34.48 14.89
C LEU A 89 -0.24 -33.67 15.16
N THR A 90 -0.46 -33.18 16.38
CA THR A 90 -1.69 -32.46 16.74
C THR A 90 -1.56 -30.95 16.50
N LEU A 91 -0.33 -30.41 16.48
CA LEU A 91 -0.04 -29.01 16.18
C LEU A 91 -0.80 -28.41 14.99
N GLY A 92 -0.97 -29.17 13.90
CA GLY A 92 -1.71 -28.71 12.73
C GLY A 92 -3.21 -28.53 13.00
N GLY A 93 -3.82 -29.51 13.68
CA GLY A 93 -5.24 -29.48 14.05
C GLY A 93 -5.53 -28.48 15.17
N ASP A 94 -4.64 -28.36 16.14
CA ASP A 94 -4.76 -27.38 17.24
C ASP A 94 -4.63 -25.93 16.72
N LEU A 95 -3.76 -25.70 15.73
CA LEU A 95 -3.70 -24.41 15.02
C LEU A 95 -4.99 -24.15 14.22
N GLU A 96 -5.55 -25.16 13.55
CA GLU A 96 -6.82 -25.05 12.82
C GLU A 96 -7.98 -24.71 13.77
N TYR A 97 -8.06 -25.35 14.93
CA TYR A 97 -9.04 -25.06 15.98
C TYR A 97 -8.95 -23.62 16.51
N LEU A 98 -7.74 -23.07 16.65
CA LEU A 98 -7.55 -21.66 17.05
C LEU A 98 -7.92 -20.64 15.95
N ILE A 99 -8.02 -21.10 14.70
CA ILE A 99 -8.42 -20.30 13.53
C ILE A 99 -9.93 -20.42 13.27
N GLU A 100 -10.57 -21.51 13.69
CA GLU A 100 -12.02 -21.70 13.54
C GLU A 100 -12.84 -20.80 14.48
N PRO A 101 -13.90 -20.14 13.97
CA PRO A 101 -14.79 -19.35 14.81
C PRO A 101 -15.61 -20.27 15.71
N VAL A 102 -15.33 -20.26 17.01
CA VAL A 102 -16.21 -20.85 18.03
C VAL A 102 -17.51 -20.05 18.04
N THR A 103 -18.50 -20.42 17.20
CA THR A 103 -19.95 -20.52 17.46
C THR A 103 -20.77 -20.53 16.15
N ARG A 104 -21.60 -21.58 16.01
CA ARG A 104 -22.79 -21.78 15.13
C ARG A 104 -22.57 -22.12 13.63
N GLY A 105 -22.32 -23.42 13.41
CA GLY A 105 -23.23 -24.27 12.62
C GLY A 105 -23.18 -24.12 11.10
N ASP A 106 -22.10 -24.62 10.48
CA ASP A 106 -22.18 -25.42 9.24
C ASP A 106 -20.81 -26.05 8.94
N PRO A 107 -20.67 -27.37 8.71
CA PRO A 107 -19.38 -28.01 8.39
C PRO A 107 -18.78 -27.61 7.04
N GLU A 108 -19.53 -26.91 6.17
CA GLU A 108 -19.12 -26.57 4.79
C GLU A 108 -18.92 -25.06 4.52
N SER A 109 -18.75 -24.21 5.54
CA SER A 109 -18.52 -22.77 5.32
C SER A 109 -17.05 -22.44 5.02
N ALA A 110 -16.75 -22.07 3.76
CA ALA A 110 -15.41 -21.74 3.25
C ALA A 110 -14.80 -20.40 3.77
N LEU A 111 -15.38 -19.77 4.79
CA LEU A 111 -14.93 -18.48 5.31
C LEU A 111 -14.24 -18.64 6.67
N ARG A 112 -13.01 -19.13 6.62
CA ARG A 112 -12.10 -19.23 7.78
C ARG A 112 -11.32 -17.92 7.94
N TRP A 113 -11.57 -17.16 9.01
CA TRP A 113 -10.84 -15.93 9.32
C TRP A 113 -10.60 -15.79 10.82
N THR A 114 -9.40 -15.33 11.20
CA THR A 114 -9.04 -15.07 12.60
C THR A 114 -8.56 -13.64 12.80
N CYS A 115 -9.04 -12.97 13.86
CA CYS A 115 -8.54 -11.66 14.30
C CYS A 115 -7.21 -11.75 15.07
N LYS A 116 -6.69 -12.96 15.32
CA LYS A 116 -5.51 -13.16 16.18
C LYS A 116 -4.24 -12.97 15.37
N SER A 117 -3.28 -12.24 15.95
CA SER A 117 -1.94 -12.14 15.36
C SER A 117 -1.19 -13.47 15.47
N VAL A 118 -0.24 -13.72 14.57
CA VAL A 118 0.62 -14.91 14.58
C VAL A 118 1.39 -15.08 15.91
N ARG A 119 1.67 -13.98 16.62
CA ARG A 119 2.28 -14.03 17.96
C ARG A 119 1.32 -14.57 19.01
N ARG A 120 0.07 -14.11 18.97
CA ARG A 120 -0.98 -14.58 19.87
C ARG A 120 -1.33 -16.05 19.63
N LEU A 121 -1.40 -16.46 18.37
CA LEU A 121 -1.57 -17.88 18.00
C LEU A 121 -0.41 -18.74 18.53
N ALA A 122 0.83 -18.26 18.43
CA ALA A 122 1.99 -18.97 18.96
C ALA A 122 2.01 -19.05 20.50
N GLU A 123 1.47 -18.07 21.21
CA GLU A 123 1.33 -18.08 22.67
C GLU A 123 0.24 -19.06 23.11
N GLU A 124 -0.91 -19.07 22.43
CA GLU A 124 -2.01 -20.00 22.72
C GLU A 124 -1.59 -21.45 22.43
N LEU A 125 -0.88 -21.71 21.32
CA LEU A 125 -0.31 -23.03 21.04
C LEU A 125 0.74 -23.45 22.08
N LYS A 126 1.54 -22.53 22.61
CA LYS A 126 2.44 -22.83 23.73
C LYS A 126 1.68 -23.19 25.00
N GLN A 127 0.57 -22.52 25.28
CA GLN A 127 -0.30 -22.85 26.41
C GLN A 127 -0.96 -24.23 26.25
N MET A 128 -1.22 -24.66 25.01
CA MET A 128 -1.69 -26.01 24.67
C MET A 128 -0.58 -27.09 24.71
N GLY A 129 0.67 -26.71 25.00
CA GLY A 129 1.80 -27.63 25.16
C GLY A 129 2.72 -27.78 23.95
N HIS A 130 2.51 -26.99 22.88
CA HIS A 130 3.33 -27.07 21.68
C HIS A 130 4.62 -26.22 21.75
N GLU A 131 5.74 -26.77 21.31
CA GLU A 131 6.98 -26.01 21.12
C GLU A 131 6.94 -25.19 19.81
N THR A 132 6.21 -24.07 19.83
CA THR A 132 6.00 -23.22 18.64
C THR A 132 6.67 -21.86 18.74
N SER A 133 7.03 -21.29 17.58
CA SER A 133 7.43 -19.89 17.45
C SER A 133 6.50 -19.16 16.49
N HIS A 134 6.37 -17.84 16.62
CA HIS A 134 5.56 -17.04 15.70
C HIS A 134 5.98 -17.23 14.22
N ARG A 135 7.28 -17.44 13.94
CA ARG A 135 7.74 -17.71 12.58
C ARG A 135 7.24 -19.06 12.07
N MET A 136 7.25 -20.08 12.92
CA MET A 136 6.72 -21.40 12.59
C MET A 136 5.21 -21.35 12.34
N VAL A 137 4.45 -20.61 13.14
CA VAL A 137 3.01 -20.42 12.93
C VAL A 137 2.73 -19.70 11.62
N ALA A 138 3.52 -18.69 11.23
CA ALA A 138 3.40 -18.04 9.92
C ALA A 138 3.65 -19.01 8.76
N GLU A 139 4.69 -19.84 8.84
CA GLU A 139 5.01 -20.84 7.82
C GLU A 139 3.95 -21.95 7.73
N LEU A 140 3.31 -22.31 8.85
CA LEU A 140 2.20 -23.26 8.90
C LEU A 140 0.93 -22.68 8.27
N LEU A 141 0.58 -21.43 8.61
CA LEU A 141 -0.55 -20.72 8.02
C LEU A 141 -0.40 -20.62 6.49
N ASP A 142 0.80 -20.28 6.00
CA ASP A 142 1.11 -20.23 4.56
C ASP A 142 0.96 -21.60 3.88
N GLN A 143 1.44 -22.68 4.51
CA GLN A 143 1.26 -24.06 4.03
C GLN A 143 -0.21 -24.50 4.01
N MET A 144 -1.02 -24.00 4.95
CA MET A 144 -2.47 -24.23 5.01
C MET A 144 -3.26 -23.32 4.05
N GLY A 145 -2.58 -22.50 3.23
CA GLY A 145 -3.20 -21.62 2.23
C GLY A 145 -3.70 -20.28 2.78
N TYR A 146 -3.41 -19.96 4.05
CA TYR A 146 -3.73 -18.66 4.62
C TYR A 146 -2.67 -17.62 4.26
N SER A 147 -3.12 -16.43 3.90
CA SER A 147 -2.24 -15.29 3.62
C SER A 147 -2.76 -14.04 4.31
N LEU A 148 -1.88 -13.08 4.54
CA LEU A 148 -2.27 -11.77 5.07
C LEU A 148 -3.06 -11.02 4.00
N GLN A 149 -4.38 -11.04 4.12
CA GLN A 149 -5.28 -10.31 3.24
C GLN A 149 -5.60 -8.94 3.86
N ALA A 150 -5.35 -7.87 3.10
CA ALA A 150 -5.88 -6.56 3.43
C ALA A 150 -7.30 -6.44 2.87
N ASN A 151 -8.21 -5.79 3.61
CA ASN A 151 -9.56 -5.53 3.12
C ASN A 151 -9.52 -4.78 1.79
N ARG A 152 -9.88 -5.47 0.70
CA ARG A 152 -10.00 -4.88 -0.63
C ARG A 152 -11.45 -4.43 -0.80
N LYS A 153 -11.67 -3.11 -0.90
CA LYS A 153 -12.99 -2.53 -1.21
C LYS A 153 -13.42 -2.93 -2.63
N THR A 154 -14.05 -4.09 -2.76
CA THR A 154 -14.49 -4.67 -4.05
C THR A 154 -16.00 -4.63 -4.25
N MET A 155 -16.77 -4.47 -3.17
CA MET A 155 -18.22 -4.26 -3.25
C MET A 155 -18.52 -2.80 -3.62
N GLU A 156 -18.48 -2.50 -4.92
CA GLU A 156 -19.18 -1.34 -5.49
C GLU A 156 -20.67 -1.68 -5.62
N GLY A 157 -21.56 -0.71 -5.39
CA GLY A 157 -23.00 -0.90 -5.62
C GLY A 157 -23.27 -1.35 -7.06
N ARG A 158 -24.48 -1.91 -7.29
CA ARG A 158 -24.92 -2.48 -8.59
C ARG A 158 -24.37 -1.66 -9.77
N SER A 159 -23.66 -2.34 -10.68
CA SER A 159 -23.06 -1.75 -11.89
C SER A 159 -24.04 -0.80 -12.57
N HIS A 160 -23.74 0.51 -12.57
CA HIS A 160 -24.57 1.46 -13.28
C HIS A 160 -24.40 1.20 -14.78
N PRO A 161 -25.48 0.95 -15.55
CA PRO A 161 -25.39 0.57 -16.97
C PRO A 161 -24.59 1.58 -17.80
N ASP A 162 -24.68 2.87 -17.47
CA ASP A 162 -24.00 3.95 -18.22
C ASP A 162 -22.58 4.28 -17.72
N ARG A 163 -21.99 3.45 -16.85
CA ARG A 163 -20.66 3.72 -16.28
C ARG A 163 -19.60 3.95 -17.34
N ASP A 164 -19.48 3.03 -18.29
CA ASP A 164 -18.45 3.10 -19.32
C ASP A 164 -18.68 4.28 -20.28
N ALA A 165 -19.94 4.52 -20.66
CA ALA A 165 -20.31 5.65 -21.49
C ALA A 165 -19.95 7.00 -20.83
N GLN A 166 -20.18 7.16 -19.53
CA GLN A 166 -19.77 8.36 -18.78
C GLN A 166 -18.25 8.51 -18.70
N PHE A 167 -17.49 7.42 -18.56
CA PHE A 167 -16.02 7.49 -18.62
C PHE A 167 -15.52 7.93 -19.99
N GLN A 168 -16.05 7.33 -21.05
CA GLN A 168 -15.71 7.70 -22.42
C GLN A 168 -16.05 9.16 -22.70
N TYR A 169 -17.20 9.65 -22.22
CA TYR A 169 -17.61 11.05 -22.34
C TYR A 169 -16.63 12.00 -21.65
N ILE A 170 -16.29 11.73 -20.38
CA ILE A 170 -15.32 12.53 -19.62
C ILE A 170 -13.97 12.53 -20.35
N HIS A 171 -13.48 11.37 -20.77
CA HIS A 171 -12.21 11.24 -21.48
C HIS A 171 -12.17 12.04 -22.78
N GLN A 172 -13.24 11.99 -23.58
CA GLN A 172 -13.35 12.77 -24.81
C GLN A 172 -13.34 14.27 -24.53
N LYS A 173 -14.06 14.73 -23.50
CA LYS A 173 -14.03 16.14 -23.08
C LYS A 173 -12.65 16.58 -22.61
N VAL A 174 -11.99 15.77 -21.78
CA VAL A 174 -10.62 16.03 -21.32
C VAL A 174 -9.69 16.22 -22.52
N LYS A 175 -9.67 15.27 -23.46
CA LYS A 175 -8.87 15.39 -24.69
C LYS A 175 -9.17 16.65 -25.48
N LYS A 176 -10.45 17.02 -25.61
CA LYS A 176 -10.88 18.22 -26.34
C LYS A 176 -10.35 19.50 -25.69
N PHE A 177 -10.48 19.64 -24.37
CA PHE A 177 -9.98 20.81 -23.64
C PHE A 177 -8.46 20.90 -23.71
N GLN A 178 -7.75 19.79 -23.52
CA GLN A 178 -6.30 19.73 -23.62
C GLN A 178 -5.80 20.13 -25.02
N LYS A 179 -6.45 19.63 -26.08
CA LYS A 179 -6.12 20.02 -27.47
C LYS A 179 -6.34 21.52 -27.73
N GLN A 180 -7.28 22.15 -27.02
CA GLN A 180 -7.58 23.58 -27.11
C GLN A 180 -6.73 24.44 -26.16
N GLY A 181 -5.73 23.85 -25.47
CA GLY A 181 -4.91 24.55 -24.49
C GLY A 181 -5.70 25.06 -23.27
N GLN A 182 -6.90 24.51 -23.03
CA GLN A 182 -7.75 24.90 -21.91
C GLN A 182 -7.44 24.02 -20.68
N PRO A 183 -7.48 24.59 -19.46
CA PRO A 183 -7.20 23.85 -18.23
C PRO A 183 -8.22 22.73 -17.98
N VAL A 184 -7.71 21.62 -17.46
CA VAL A 184 -8.50 20.47 -17.01
C VAL A 184 -8.04 20.08 -15.61
N ILE A 185 -8.95 20.18 -14.64
CA ILE A 185 -8.67 19.85 -13.25
C ILE A 185 -9.56 18.72 -12.74
N SER A 186 -9.00 17.92 -11.85
CA SER A 186 -9.68 16.89 -11.08
C SER A 186 -9.70 17.33 -9.62
N VAL A 187 -10.87 17.39 -9.01
CA VAL A 187 -11.08 17.94 -7.68
C VAL A 187 -11.76 16.92 -6.78
N ASP A 188 -11.35 16.91 -5.52
CA ASP A 188 -11.96 16.07 -4.49
C ASP A 188 -11.52 16.51 -3.07
N THR A 189 -12.27 16.08 -2.06
CA THR A 189 -11.92 16.29 -0.65
C THR A 189 -11.28 15.03 -0.07
N LYS A 190 -10.07 15.16 0.48
CA LYS A 190 -9.46 14.09 1.26
C LYS A 190 -10.16 13.94 2.61
N LYS A 191 -10.22 12.71 3.13
CA LYS A 191 -10.68 12.42 4.49
C LYS A 191 -10.08 13.42 5.50
N LYS A 192 -10.93 13.90 6.43
CA LYS A 192 -10.49 14.74 7.54
C LYS A 192 -9.42 14.05 8.38
N GLU A 193 -8.35 14.78 8.67
CA GLU A 193 -7.24 14.30 9.47
C GLU A 193 -7.21 14.99 10.83
N LEU A 194 -6.79 14.26 11.86
CA LEU A 194 -6.60 14.80 13.20
C LEU A 194 -5.25 15.53 13.27
N VAL A 195 -5.25 16.74 13.81
CA VAL A 195 -4.02 17.51 14.05
C VAL A 195 -3.57 17.30 15.49
N GLY A 196 -2.36 16.77 15.66
CA GLY A 196 -1.75 16.49 16.95
C GLY A 196 -0.79 15.31 16.88
N HIS A 197 -0.29 14.91 18.04
CA HIS A 197 0.57 13.75 18.21
C HIS A 197 -0.22 12.44 18.07
N PHE A 198 -1.00 12.27 17.01
CA PHE A 198 -1.80 11.06 16.79
C PHE A 198 -1.02 10.02 15.98
N LYS A 199 -1.35 8.75 16.19
CA LYS A 199 -0.69 7.65 15.53
C LYS A 199 -1.16 7.54 14.07
N ASN A 200 -0.30 7.97 13.15
CA ASN A 200 -0.49 7.66 11.73
C ASN A 200 0.00 6.25 11.39
N GLN A 201 -0.80 5.51 10.60
CA GLN A 201 -0.42 4.16 10.18
C GLN A 201 0.80 4.22 9.25
N GLY A 202 1.77 3.34 9.50
CA GLY A 202 3.01 3.30 8.73
C GLY A 202 4.24 3.01 9.58
N ARG A 203 5.39 2.82 8.92
CA ARG A 203 6.70 2.73 9.54
C ARG A 203 7.70 3.51 8.71
N GLU A 204 8.56 4.26 9.39
CA GLU A 204 9.72 4.94 8.80
C GLU A 204 11.00 4.50 9.50
N TRP A 205 12.11 4.57 8.77
CA TRP A 205 13.43 4.30 9.32
C TRP A 205 13.84 5.45 10.25
N ARG A 206 14.16 5.11 11.50
CA ARG A 206 14.67 6.04 12.51
C ARG A 206 15.90 5.44 13.21
N PRO A 207 16.76 6.29 13.81
CA PRO A 207 17.79 5.81 14.71
C PRO A 207 17.20 4.86 15.76
N LYS A 208 17.98 3.84 16.11
CA LYS A 208 17.56 2.84 17.09
C LYS A 208 17.15 3.51 18.40
N ASP A 209 16.05 3.03 18.99
CA ASP A 209 15.51 3.50 20.29
C ASP A 209 15.04 4.96 20.32
N ASN A 210 14.75 5.57 19.16
CA ASN A 210 14.21 6.93 19.05
C ASN A 210 12.86 6.96 18.28
N PRO A 211 11.78 6.35 18.80
CA PRO A 211 10.46 6.44 18.20
C PRO A 211 9.87 7.84 18.35
N GLU A 212 9.00 8.23 17.43
CA GLU A 212 8.23 9.46 17.59
C GLU A 212 7.12 9.25 18.61
N GLU A 213 7.08 10.08 19.65
CA GLU A 213 6.06 9.99 20.69
C GLU A 213 4.71 10.45 20.15
N VAL A 214 3.73 9.55 20.25
CA VAL A 214 2.33 9.78 19.89
C VAL A 214 1.44 9.45 21.08
N LEU A 215 0.35 10.19 21.21
CA LEU A 215 -0.69 10.00 22.21
C LEU A 215 -1.28 8.58 22.09
N ILE A 216 -1.48 7.95 23.24
CA ILE A 216 -2.02 6.59 23.37
C ILE A 216 -3.47 6.52 22.87
N TYR A 217 -4.20 7.64 22.95
CA TYR A 217 -5.60 7.74 22.56
C TYR A 217 -5.83 8.85 21.54
N ASP A 218 -6.56 8.52 20.47
CA ASP A 218 -6.97 9.47 19.42
C ASP A 218 -8.19 10.32 19.84
N PHE A 219 -8.16 10.91 21.04
CA PHE A 219 -9.24 11.81 21.49
C PHE A 219 -9.08 13.20 20.90
N GLN A 220 -10.14 13.73 20.27
CA GLN A 220 -10.16 15.07 19.66
C GLN A 220 -9.81 16.19 20.64
N ALA A 221 -10.07 15.99 21.94
CA ALA A 221 -9.76 16.95 23.00
C ALA A 221 -8.25 17.09 23.29
N LEU A 222 -7.42 16.17 22.80
CA LEU A 222 -5.96 16.16 23.03
C LEU A 222 -5.15 16.72 21.85
N GLY A 223 -5.81 17.17 20.77
CA GLY A 223 -5.19 17.72 19.56
C GLY A 223 -5.57 19.18 19.29
N SER A 224 -4.93 19.80 18.30
CA SER A 224 -5.18 21.20 17.90
C SER A 224 -6.38 21.37 16.94
N GLY A 225 -7.17 20.30 16.72
CA GLY A 225 -8.36 20.32 15.88
C GLY A 225 -8.32 19.30 14.73
N LYS A 226 -9.14 19.53 13.70
CA LYS A 226 -9.22 18.73 12.48
C LYS A 226 -8.92 19.60 11.28
N VAL A 227 -8.22 19.06 10.31
CA VAL A 227 -8.09 19.69 9.00
C VAL A 227 -8.79 18.88 7.93
N THR A 228 -9.30 19.59 6.94
CA THR A 228 -9.89 19.00 5.74
C THR A 228 -9.07 19.42 4.52
N PRO A 229 -8.20 18.54 3.98
CA PRO A 229 -7.46 18.84 2.77
C PRO A 229 -8.37 18.72 1.55
N TYR A 230 -8.54 19.81 0.81
CA TYR A 230 -9.22 19.82 -0.49
C TYR A 230 -8.20 19.93 -1.62
N GLY A 231 -8.23 18.98 -2.55
CA GLY A 231 -7.24 18.90 -3.61
C GLY A 231 -7.78 19.39 -4.96
N VAL A 232 -6.89 20.02 -5.73
CA VAL A 232 -7.09 20.38 -7.13
C VAL A 232 -5.90 19.84 -7.91
N TYR A 233 -6.12 18.84 -8.77
CA TYR A 233 -5.08 18.24 -9.60
C TYR A 233 -5.23 18.66 -11.06
N ASP A 234 -4.23 19.35 -11.61
CA ASP A 234 -4.16 19.71 -13.03
C ASP A 234 -3.63 18.52 -13.85
N LEU A 235 -4.49 17.99 -14.72
CA LEU A 235 -4.19 16.81 -15.54
C LEU A 235 -3.17 17.09 -16.65
N SER A 236 -3.07 18.34 -17.11
CA SER A 236 -2.20 18.72 -18.23
C SER A 236 -0.80 19.05 -17.76
N GLN A 237 -0.66 19.67 -16.59
CA GLN A 237 0.63 20.07 -16.03
C GLN A 237 1.23 19.04 -15.07
N ASN A 238 0.44 18.04 -14.67
CA ASN A 238 0.81 17.11 -13.59
C ASN A 238 1.22 17.87 -12.31
N LYS A 239 0.44 18.89 -11.95
CA LYS A 239 0.62 19.72 -10.74
C LYS A 239 -0.60 19.64 -9.85
N GLY A 240 -0.40 19.66 -8.54
CA GLY A 240 -1.48 19.69 -7.56
C GLY A 240 -1.45 20.96 -6.72
N TRP A 241 -2.62 21.48 -6.39
CA TRP A 241 -2.82 22.41 -5.28
C TRP A 241 -3.63 21.70 -4.19
N VAL A 242 -3.29 21.94 -2.92
CA VAL A 242 -4.09 21.48 -1.78
C VAL A 242 -4.36 22.63 -0.82
N SER A 243 -5.64 22.92 -0.59
CA SER A 243 -6.06 23.81 0.48
C SER A 243 -6.25 23.00 1.76
N VAL A 244 -5.56 23.36 2.83
CA VAL A 244 -5.72 22.75 4.15
C VAL A 244 -6.74 23.57 4.93
N GLY A 245 -8.02 23.20 4.84
CA GLY A 245 -9.11 23.89 5.51
C GLY A 245 -9.18 23.56 6.99
N VAL A 246 -9.31 24.58 7.84
CA VAL A 246 -9.47 24.44 9.30
C VAL A 246 -10.94 24.40 9.74
N ASP A 247 -11.87 24.61 8.81
CA ASP A 247 -13.31 24.63 9.05
C ASP A 247 -14.03 23.50 8.28
N HIS A 248 -15.35 23.61 8.10
CA HIS A 248 -16.19 22.58 7.49
C HIS A 248 -15.95 22.44 5.97
N ASP A 249 -16.01 21.19 5.50
CA ASP A 249 -16.03 20.86 4.07
C ASP A 249 -17.39 21.26 3.47
N THR A 250 -17.46 22.47 2.94
CA THR A 250 -18.64 23.03 2.28
C THR A 250 -18.34 23.27 0.79
N ALA A 251 -19.41 23.44 0.00
CA ALA A 251 -19.25 23.79 -1.41
C ALA A 251 -18.49 25.12 -1.62
N ALA A 252 -18.61 26.07 -0.67
CA ALA A 252 -17.85 27.31 -0.68
C ALA A 252 -16.35 27.05 -0.51
N PHE A 253 -15.97 26.17 0.43
CA PHE A 253 -14.57 25.76 0.60
C PHE A 253 -14.00 25.04 -0.64
N ALA A 254 -14.80 24.18 -1.26
CA ALA A 254 -14.43 23.48 -2.50
C ALA A 254 -14.14 24.46 -3.64
N VAL A 255 -15.00 25.46 -3.85
CA VAL A 255 -14.81 26.48 -4.89
C VAL A 255 -13.67 27.44 -4.53
N GLU A 256 -13.51 27.81 -3.26
CA GLU A 256 -12.38 28.64 -2.84
C GLU A 256 -11.03 27.93 -3.06
N SER A 257 -11.01 26.61 -2.90
CA SER A 257 -9.82 25.81 -3.23
C SER A 257 -9.48 25.84 -4.73
N ILE A 258 -10.50 25.84 -5.59
CA ILE A 258 -10.32 26.04 -7.04
C ILE A 258 -9.86 27.46 -7.33
N ARG A 259 -10.39 28.46 -6.62
CA ARG A 259 -10.00 29.87 -6.75
C ARG A 259 -8.54 30.09 -6.41
N ARG A 260 -8.08 29.54 -5.29
CA ARG A 260 -6.67 29.59 -4.87
C ARG A 260 -5.76 28.92 -5.89
N TRP A 261 -6.11 27.72 -6.35
CA TRP A 261 -5.38 27.07 -7.45
C TRP A 261 -5.29 27.96 -8.69
N TRP A 262 -6.41 28.58 -9.11
CA TRP A 262 -6.44 29.45 -10.28
C TRP A 262 -5.53 30.67 -10.10
N ASN A 263 -5.63 31.37 -8.96
CA ASN A 263 -4.88 32.60 -8.71
C ASN A 263 -3.38 32.38 -8.50
N THR A 264 -3.00 31.24 -7.91
CA THR A 264 -1.60 30.93 -7.60
C THR A 264 -0.89 30.22 -8.75
N MET A 265 -1.57 29.30 -9.43
CA MET A 265 -0.94 28.41 -10.41
C MET A 265 -1.62 28.49 -11.79
N GLY A 266 -2.95 28.44 -11.84
CA GLY A 266 -3.70 28.26 -13.09
C GLY A 266 -3.58 29.45 -14.05
N CYS A 267 -3.80 30.68 -13.58
CA CYS A 267 -3.86 31.87 -14.42
C CYS A 267 -2.53 32.18 -15.12
N GLN A 268 -1.40 31.88 -14.45
CA GLN A 268 -0.06 32.08 -15.01
C GLN A 268 0.25 31.06 -16.12
N VAL A 269 -0.21 29.82 -15.96
CA VAL A 269 0.03 28.74 -16.93
C VAL A 269 -0.94 28.83 -18.11
N TYR A 270 -2.16 29.32 -17.88
CA TYR A 270 -3.21 29.40 -18.90
C TYR A 270 -3.71 30.83 -19.11
N PRO A 271 -2.85 31.77 -19.57
CA PRO A 271 -3.21 33.19 -19.68
C PRO A 271 -4.31 33.47 -20.72
N GLN A 272 -4.52 32.57 -21.69
CA GLN A 272 -5.54 32.68 -22.73
C GLN A 272 -6.74 31.75 -22.50
N ALA A 273 -6.85 31.12 -21.33
CA ALA A 273 -7.99 30.26 -21.05
C ALA A 273 -9.29 31.07 -21.05
N LYS A 274 -10.30 30.53 -21.73
CA LYS A 274 -11.68 31.02 -21.70
C LYS A 274 -12.62 29.99 -21.06
N ARG A 275 -12.12 28.77 -20.87
CA ARG A 275 -12.90 27.61 -20.42
C ARG A 275 -12.08 26.78 -19.45
N LEU A 276 -12.75 26.24 -18.45
CA LEU A 276 -12.17 25.29 -17.47
C LEU A 276 -13.02 24.03 -17.45
N LEU A 277 -12.39 22.86 -17.51
CA LEU A 277 -13.07 21.58 -17.28
C LEU A 277 -12.73 21.06 -15.89
N ILE A 278 -13.76 20.74 -15.11
CA ILE A 278 -13.66 20.17 -13.77
C ILE A 278 -14.24 18.76 -13.79
N THR A 279 -13.44 17.77 -13.42
CA THR A 279 -13.92 16.42 -13.12
C THR A 279 -14.02 16.25 -11.61
N ALA A 280 -15.19 15.90 -11.11
CA ALA A 280 -15.47 15.81 -9.67
C ALA A 280 -16.28 14.55 -9.34
N ASP A 281 -16.26 14.15 -8.08
CA ASP A 281 -17.16 13.11 -7.60
C ASP A 281 -18.60 13.65 -7.49
N SER A 282 -19.59 12.75 -7.47
CA SER A 282 -21.01 13.13 -7.33
C SER A 282 -21.47 13.34 -5.88
N GLY A 283 -20.57 13.25 -4.89
CA GLY A 283 -20.88 13.30 -3.46
C GLY A 283 -20.26 14.50 -2.74
N GLY A 284 -20.61 14.71 -1.46
CA GLY A 284 -19.96 15.72 -0.63
C GLY A 284 -20.20 17.17 -1.06
N SER A 285 -19.21 18.03 -0.82
CA SER A 285 -19.25 19.49 -1.05
C SER A 285 -19.33 19.88 -2.53
N ASN A 286 -18.81 19.03 -3.43
CA ASN A 286 -18.77 19.23 -4.87
C ASN A 286 -19.79 18.37 -5.62
N GLY A 287 -20.83 17.84 -4.96
CA GLY A 287 -21.80 16.96 -5.58
C GLY A 287 -22.71 17.63 -6.62
N ALA A 288 -23.12 16.88 -7.64
CA ALA A 288 -23.91 17.37 -8.79
C ALA A 288 -25.27 18.00 -8.42
N ARG A 289 -25.85 17.57 -7.29
CA ARG A 289 -27.15 18.04 -6.77
C ARG A 289 -27.01 19.23 -5.80
N VAL A 290 -25.80 19.57 -5.39
CA VAL A 290 -25.56 20.62 -4.39
C VAL A 290 -25.81 21.99 -5.04
N LYS A 291 -26.83 22.70 -4.55
CA LYS A 291 -27.19 24.04 -5.06
C LYS A 291 -26.07 25.05 -4.81
N LEU A 292 -25.48 25.01 -3.61
CA LEU A 292 -24.39 25.90 -3.21
C LEU A 292 -23.15 25.76 -4.10
N TRP A 293 -22.82 24.54 -4.53
CA TRP A 293 -21.76 24.29 -5.49
C TRP A 293 -21.95 25.05 -6.79
N LYS A 294 -23.18 25.03 -7.34
CA LYS A 294 -23.50 25.74 -8.58
C LYS A 294 -23.47 27.25 -8.42
N THR A 295 -23.95 27.77 -7.30
CA THR A 295 -23.94 29.23 -7.05
C THR A 295 -22.54 29.77 -6.77
N GLU A 296 -21.71 29.03 -6.03
CA GLU A 296 -20.32 29.43 -5.81
C GLU A 296 -19.49 29.33 -7.10
N LEU A 297 -19.71 28.29 -7.92
CA LEU A 297 -19.11 28.23 -9.26
C LEU A 297 -19.56 29.40 -10.15
N GLN A 298 -20.81 29.86 -10.05
CA GLN A 298 -21.26 31.06 -10.77
C GLN A 298 -20.43 32.28 -10.37
N ARG A 299 -20.22 32.50 -9.06
CA ARG A 299 -19.38 33.61 -8.57
C ARG A 299 -17.96 33.49 -9.11
N PHE A 300 -17.35 32.31 -9.03
CA PHE A 300 -16.04 32.04 -9.61
C PHE A 300 -15.98 32.32 -11.13
N THR A 301 -17.00 31.91 -11.90
CA THR A 301 -17.05 32.20 -13.35
C THR A 301 -17.21 33.70 -13.63
N ASN A 302 -17.97 34.43 -12.82
CA ASN A 302 -18.14 35.87 -12.97
C ASN A 302 -16.84 36.64 -12.66
N GLU A 303 -16.10 36.20 -11.64
CA GLU A 303 -14.83 36.82 -11.25
C GLU A 303 -13.72 36.56 -12.25
N THR A 304 -13.65 35.34 -12.81
CA THR A 304 -12.54 34.92 -13.70
C THR A 304 -12.83 35.12 -15.18
N GLY A 305 -14.11 35.30 -15.56
CA GLY A 305 -14.54 35.29 -16.96
C GLY A 305 -14.49 33.90 -17.63
N LEU A 306 -14.10 32.85 -16.90
CA LEU A 306 -14.03 31.49 -17.43
C LEU A 306 -15.41 30.87 -17.53
N SER A 307 -15.69 30.17 -18.63
CA SER A 307 -16.80 29.22 -18.70
C SER A 307 -16.38 27.88 -18.08
N VAL A 308 -17.03 27.48 -16.98
CA VAL A 308 -16.68 26.26 -16.25
C VAL A 308 -17.60 25.12 -16.66
N SER A 309 -17.04 24.10 -17.33
CA SER A 309 -17.71 22.82 -17.56
C SER A 309 -17.39 21.86 -16.42
N VAL A 310 -18.41 21.25 -15.81
CA VAL A 310 -18.26 20.23 -14.77
C VAL A 310 -18.77 18.89 -15.30
N CYS A 311 -18.01 17.83 -15.04
CA CYS A 311 -18.41 16.45 -15.32
C CYS A 311 -18.24 15.60 -14.07
N HIS A 312 -19.34 15.06 -13.57
CA HIS A 312 -19.33 14.22 -12.38
C HIS A 312 -19.13 12.75 -12.69
N PHE A 313 -18.33 12.05 -11.89
CA PHE A 313 -18.27 10.59 -11.90
C PHE A 313 -19.54 10.00 -11.27
N PRO A 314 -20.09 8.89 -11.79
CA PRO A 314 -21.27 8.28 -11.21
C PRO A 314 -21.01 7.77 -9.77
N PRO A 315 -22.06 7.62 -8.94
CA PRO A 315 -21.92 7.16 -7.56
C PRO A 315 -21.22 5.81 -7.43
N GLY A 316 -20.37 5.65 -6.40
CA GLY A 316 -19.63 4.42 -6.14
C GLY A 316 -18.35 4.25 -6.96
N ILE A 317 -17.92 5.29 -7.67
CA ILE A 317 -16.80 5.23 -8.62
C ILE A 317 -15.72 6.29 -8.34
N SER A 318 -15.70 6.88 -7.15
CA SER A 318 -14.73 7.87 -6.69
C SER A 318 -13.27 7.46 -6.94
N LYS A 319 -12.97 6.16 -6.84
CA LYS A 319 -11.63 5.61 -7.13
C LYS A 319 -11.12 5.97 -8.53
N TRP A 320 -11.97 6.23 -9.51
CA TRP A 320 -11.53 6.54 -10.87
C TRP A 320 -11.26 8.03 -11.11
N ASN A 321 -11.60 8.87 -10.13
CA ASN A 321 -11.21 10.26 -10.13
C ASN A 321 -9.69 10.36 -10.07
N LYS A 322 -9.08 11.10 -11.00
CA LYS A 322 -7.62 11.06 -11.20
C LYS A 322 -6.85 11.57 -10.00
N ILE A 323 -7.40 12.54 -9.26
CA ILE A 323 -6.83 13.11 -8.04
C ILE A 323 -6.56 12.05 -6.97
N GLU A 324 -7.40 11.03 -6.83
CA GLU A 324 -7.23 9.98 -5.81
C GLU A 324 -5.90 9.23 -6.00
N HIS A 325 -5.62 8.84 -7.24
CA HIS A 325 -4.43 8.07 -7.57
C HIS A 325 -3.20 8.93 -7.91
N ARG A 326 -3.40 10.17 -8.39
CA ARG A 326 -2.32 11.04 -8.85
C ARG A 326 -1.87 12.07 -7.82
N LEU A 327 -2.69 12.39 -6.82
CA LEU A 327 -2.37 13.35 -5.78
C LEU A 327 -2.48 12.71 -4.39
N PHE A 328 -3.67 12.24 -4.01
CA PHE A 328 -3.94 11.80 -2.64
C PHE A 328 -3.20 10.53 -2.24
N SER A 329 -3.01 9.58 -3.14
CA SER A 329 -2.18 8.38 -2.88
C SER A 329 -0.75 8.75 -2.52
N PHE A 330 -0.14 9.74 -3.18
CA PHE A 330 1.24 10.15 -2.89
C PHE A 330 1.33 10.97 -1.61
N ILE A 331 0.35 11.83 -1.34
CA ILE A 331 0.26 12.54 -0.05
C ILE A 331 0.15 11.53 1.10
N SER A 332 -0.72 10.51 0.97
CA SER A 332 -0.83 9.44 1.98
C SER A 332 0.45 8.64 2.16
N GLN A 333 1.24 8.42 1.10
CA GLN A 333 2.55 7.77 1.21
C GLN A 333 3.54 8.64 1.99
N ASN A 334 3.52 9.96 1.81
CA ASN A 334 4.42 10.89 2.50
C ASN A 334 4.06 11.15 3.97
N TRP A 335 2.80 10.95 4.33
CA TRP A 335 2.33 11.03 5.72
C TRP A 335 2.58 9.74 6.52
N ARG A 336 2.96 8.66 5.84
CA ARG A 336 3.06 7.33 6.42
C ARG A 336 4.03 7.32 7.61
N GLY A 337 3.51 7.07 8.81
CA GLY A 337 4.32 6.97 10.03
C GLY A 337 4.80 8.29 10.62
N LYS A 338 4.34 9.44 10.10
CA LYS A 338 4.64 10.77 10.64
C LYS A 338 3.40 11.37 11.33
N PRO A 339 3.49 11.84 12.58
CA PRO A 339 2.41 12.53 13.26
C PRO A 339 2.19 13.91 12.62
N LEU A 340 0.93 14.29 12.46
CA LEU A 340 0.52 15.58 11.90
C LEU A 340 0.41 16.61 13.03
N ILE A 341 1.57 16.95 13.62
CA ILE A 341 1.65 17.70 14.89
C ILE A 341 1.06 19.11 14.78
N SER A 342 1.19 19.77 13.62
CA SER A 342 0.67 21.11 13.38
C SER A 342 0.23 21.32 11.93
N HIS A 343 -0.53 22.39 11.67
CA HIS A 343 -0.92 22.79 10.31
C HIS A 343 0.30 23.03 9.41
N GLU A 344 1.38 23.61 9.94
CA GLU A 344 2.62 23.81 9.20
C GLU A 344 3.29 22.50 8.81
N VAL A 345 3.29 21.50 9.69
CA VAL A 345 3.83 20.16 9.39
C VAL A 345 3.00 19.50 8.28
N ILE A 346 1.68 19.63 8.33
CA ILE A 346 0.77 19.10 7.29
C ILE A 346 1.09 19.75 5.94
N VAL A 347 1.19 21.07 5.90
CA VAL A 347 1.56 21.83 4.69
C VAL A 347 2.93 21.38 4.18
N LYS A 348 3.96 21.34 5.03
CA LYS A 348 5.31 20.90 4.64
C LYS A 348 5.31 19.49 4.07
N LEU A 349 4.56 18.56 4.68
CA LEU A 349 4.48 17.18 4.20
C LEU A 349 3.71 17.06 2.88
N ILE A 350 2.66 17.85 2.68
CA ILE A 350 1.94 17.90 1.40
C ILE A 350 2.85 18.50 0.32
N ALA A 351 3.45 19.65 0.57
CA ALA A 351 4.34 20.35 -0.38
C ALA A 351 5.57 19.52 -0.76
N ALA A 352 6.08 18.69 0.16
CA ALA A 352 7.18 17.76 -0.12
C ALA A 352 6.77 16.61 -1.08
N THR A 353 5.50 16.51 -1.48
CA THR A 353 5.02 15.46 -2.37
C THR A 353 5.51 15.65 -3.79
N THR A 354 6.49 14.83 -4.15
CA THR A 354 7.04 14.74 -5.50
C THR A 354 7.08 13.29 -5.97
N THR A 355 7.04 13.08 -7.29
CA THR A 355 7.12 11.74 -7.89
C THR A 355 8.19 11.71 -8.97
N LYS A 356 8.70 10.51 -9.29
CA LYS A 356 9.62 10.30 -10.43
C LYS A 356 9.05 10.79 -11.77
N THR A 357 7.72 10.83 -11.88
CA THR A 357 6.99 11.35 -13.05
C THR A 357 6.81 12.87 -13.05
N GLY A 358 7.43 13.58 -12.10
CA GLY A 358 7.45 15.05 -12.07
C GLY A 358 6.25 15.73 -11.40
N LEU A 359 5.44 14.99 -10.62
CA LEU A 359 4.36 15.62 -9.83
C LEU A 359 4.97 16.67 -8.91
N LYS A 360 4.41 17.88 -8.93
CA LYS A 360 4.68 18.93 -7.94
C LYS A 360 3.39 19.31 -7.24
N VAL A 361 3.43 19.41 -5.92
CA VAL A 361 2.28 19.78 -5.11
C VAL A 361 2.60 21.06 -4.37
N GLU A 362 1.74 22.07 -4.53
CA GLU A 362 1.73 23.27 -3.71
C GLU A 362 0.55 23.20 -2.75
N CYS A 363 0.66 23.83 -1.59
CA CYS A 363 -0.42 23.82 -0.62
C CYS A 363 -0.36 25.05 0.29
N GLY A 364 -1.52 25.44 0.80
CA GLY A 364 -1.66 26.54 1.75
C GLY A 364 -2.78 26.28 2.75
N VAL A 365 -2.65 26.87 3.94
CA VAL A 365 -3.71 26.84 4.95
C VAL A 365 -4.84 27.77 4.51
N ASP A 366 -6.07 27.29 4.65
CA ASP A 366 -7.28 28.11 4.52
C ASP A 366 -7.93 28.29 5.88
N SER A 367 -7.77 29.51 6.42
CA SER A 367 -8.33 29.96 7.70
C SER A 367 -9.69 30.65 7.56
N ASN A 368 -10.29 30.66 6.37
CA ASN A 368 -11.62 31.26 6.17
C ASN A 368 -12.71 30.45 6.89
N GLY A 369 -13.78 31.14 7.29
CA GLY A 369 -14.97 30.53 7.87
C GLY A 369 -15.94 30.04 6.80
N TYR A 370 -16.38 28.79 6.94
CA TYR A 370 -17.28 28.08 6.02
C TYR A 370 -18.46 27.49 6.80
N PRO A 371 -19.48 28.30 7.13
CA PRO A 371 -20.60 27.84 7.93
C PRO A 371 -21.41 26.76 7.20
N GLN A 372 -21.87 25.76 7.94
CA GLN A 372 -22.75 24.72 7.41
C GLN A 372 -24.20 25.21 7.30
N GLY A 373 -24.99 24.53 6.47
CA GLY A 373 -26.43 24.76 6.39
C GLY A 373 -26.84 26.01 5.61
N ILE A 374 -25.93 26.61 4.82
CA ILE A 374 -26.27 27.70 3.90
C ILE A 374 -27.35 27.22 2.93
N LYS A 375 -28.54 27.83 3.03
CA LYS A 375 -29.67 27.54 2.14
C LYS A 375 -29.61 28.44 0.93
N VAL A 376 -29.49 27.83 -0.24
CA VAL A 376 -29.63 28.52 -1.53
C VAL A 376 -31.10 28.58 -1.89
N THR A 377 -31.62 29.78 -2.07
CA THR A 377 -32.98 30.02 -2.53
C THR A 377 -33.13 29.64 -4.01
N ASP A 378 -34.36 29.32 -4.43
CA ASP A 378 -34.60 28.99 -5.84
C ASP A 378 -34.36 30.20 -6.77
N LYS A 379 -34.49 31.43 -6.25
CA LYS A 379 -34.16 32.65 -6.98
C LYS A 379 -32.65 32.72 -7.30
N GLU A 380 -31.80 32.45 -6.32
CA GLU A 380 -30.34 32.41 -6.51
C GLU A 380 -29.92 31.30 -7.47
N LEU A 381 -30.55 30.12 -7.37
CA LEU A 381 -30.24 29.02 -8.28
C LEU A 381 -30.66 29.33 -9.73
N ARG A 382 -31.80 30.01 -9.94
CA ARG A 382 -32.24 30.44 -11.28
C ARG A 382 -31.34 31.52 -11.88
N ALA A 383 -30.63 32.28 -11.06
CA ALA A 383 -29.65 33.27 -11.51
C ALA A 383 -28.31 32.67 -11.97
N VAL A 384 -28.12 31.35 -11.78
CA VAL A 384 -26.96 30.63 -12.31
C VAL A 384 -27.18 30.40 -13.82
N ASN A 385 -26.27 30.91 -14.64
CA ASN A 385 -26.23 30.70 -16.08
C ASN A 385 -25.67 29.31 -16.42
N LEU A 386 -26.46 28.30 -16.07
CA LEU A 386 -26.15 26.88 -16.23
C LEU A 386 -26.83 26.33 -17.48
N THR A 387 -26.02 25.76 -18.37
CA THR A 387 -26.47 24.94 -19.50
C THR A 387 -26.14 23.47 -19.22
N LYS A 388 -27.14 22.60 -19.21
CA LYS A 388 -26.92 21.15 -19.09
C LYS A 388 -26.43 20.57 -20.41
N ASP A 389 -25.55 19.58 -20.35
CA ASP A 389 -25.16 18.84 -21.54
C ASP A 389 -26.27 17.88 -21.98
N ALA A 390 -26.30 17.52 -23.26
CA ALA A 390 -27.28 16.57 -23.79
C ALA A 390 -27.10 15.15 -23.21
N PHE A 391 -25.88 14.77 -22.90
CA PHE A 391 -25.54 13.48 -22.31
C PHE A 391 -25.39 13.61 -20.79
N HIS A 392 -26.26 12.93 -20.02
CA HIS A 392 -26.33 13.01 -18.55
C HIS A 392 -26.25 14.45 -18.01
N GLY A 393 -27.17 15.31 -18.42
CA GLY A 393 -27.21 16.73 -18.02
C GLY A 393 -27.34 16.97 -16.51
N GLU A 394 -27.70 15.95 -15.75
CA GLU A 394 -27.67 15.89 -14.29
C GLU A 394 -26.26 15.78 -13.70
N TRP A 395 -25.30 15.24 -14.46
CA TRP A 395 -23.89 15.08 -14.10
C TRP A 395 -22.96 15.98 -14.90
N ASN A 396 -23.40 16.44 -16.06
CA ASN A 396 -22.58 17.17 -17.02
C ASN A 396 -23.25 18.50 -17.35
N TYR A 397 -22.59 19.59 -17.02
CA TYR A 397 -23.13 20.93 -17.25
C TYR A 397 -22.03 21.96 -17.41
N THR A 398 -22.38 23.12 -17.95
CA THR A 398 -21.48 24.27 -18.11
C THR A 398 -22.13 25.50 -17.49
N ILE A 399 -21.38 26.19 -16.62
CA ILE A 399 -21.75 27.48 -16.05
C ILE A 399 -20.93 28.56 -16.76
N LYS A 400 -21.62 29.56 -17.30
CA LYS A 400 -21.00 30.69 -17.99
C LYS A 400 -21.05 31.94 -17.11
N PRO A 401 -20.16 32.91 -17.31
CA PRO A 401 -20.28 34.22 -16.68
C PRO A 401 -21.64 34.86 -17.00
N ASN A 402 -22.21 35.61 -16.05
CA ASN A 402 -23.44 36.38 -16.22
C ASN A 402 -23.21 37.70 -16.98
N HIS A 403 -21.97 38.20 -16.95
CA HIS A 403 -21.52 39.38 -17.66
C HIS A 403 -20.39 38.92 -18.58
N ALA A 404 -20.70 38.69 -19.86
CA ALA A 404 -19.73 38.30 -20.88
C ALA A 404 -19.69 39.36 -21.97
#